data_AF-A0A7D9E727-F1
#
_entry.id   AF-A0A7D9E727-F1
#
_cell.length_a   1.000
_cell.length_b   1.000
_cell.length_c   1.000
_cell.angle_alpha   90.00
_cell.angle_beta   90.00
_cell.angle_gamma   90.00
#
_symmetry.space_group_name_H-M   'P 1'
#
loop_
_entity.id
_entity.type
_entity.pdbx_description
1 polymer ?
#
loop_
_entity_poly.entity_id
_entity_poly.type
_entity_poly.pdbx_seq_one_letter_code
_entity_poly.pdbx_strand_id
1 'polypeptide(L)'
;MTEDFEEDLAEPEPTVFEMTTKEIDITIIGIRSILTYYICGSCGKKAVQVGSLKCEACQMKQRIVATSKQWCAQLFVQNSNTSEHLNILVFHQHLRKMFQCNDKEFEWNENRDEDKITCVLLEGGKINVRQ
;
A
#
# COMPACT_ATOMS: atom_id res chain seq x y z
N MET A 1 -54.76 -7.34 34.14
CA MET A 1 -54.36 -6.25 33.22
C MET A 1 -52.86 -6.24 33.23
N THR A 2 -52.25 -6.87 32.23
CA THR A 2 -50.81 -6.87 31.97
C THR A 2 -50.57 -5.76 30.97
N GLU A 3 -49.91 -4.69 31.40
CA GLU A 3 -49.50 -3.61 30.52
C GLU A 3 -48.13 -3.98 29.97
N ASP A 4 -48.09 -4.30 28.67
CA ASP A 4 -46.89 -4.54 27.89
C ASP A 4 -46.08 -3.25 27.80
N PHE A 5 -44.85 -3.29 28.31
CA PHE A 5 -43.84 -2.26 28.11
C PHE A 5 -43.25 -2.43 26.70
N GLU A 6 -43.84 -1.77 25.70
CA GLU A 6 -43.15 -1.47 24.45
C GLU A 6 -42.34 -0.18 24.66
N GLU A 7 -41.11 -0.32 25.16
CA GLU A 7 -40.11 0.74 25.06
C GLU A 7 -39.66 0.85 23.60
N ASP A 8 -40.02 1.95 22.95
CA ASP A 8 -39.48 2.36 21.65
C ASP A 8 -37.95 2.39 21.73
N LEU A 9 -37.31 1.41 21.09
CA LEU A 9 -35.86 1.37 20.92
C LEU A 9 -35.46 2.59 20.08
N ALA A 10 -34.64 3.46 20.66
CA ALA A 10 -34.09 4.63 20.00
C ALA A 10 -33.55 4.27 18.60
N GLU A 11 -34.06 4.98 17.59
CA GLU A 11 -33.56 4.87 16.21
C GLU A 11 -32.03 5.09 16.23
N PRO A 12 -31.24 4.23 15.57
CA PRO A 12 -29.80 4.39 15.57
C PRO A 12 -29.44 5.71 14.91
N GLU A 13 -28.86 6.63 15.68
CA GLU A 13 -28.26 7.85 15.15
C GLU A 13 -27.33 7.47 13.99
N PRO A 14 -27.39 8.17 12.84
CA PRO A 14 -26.51 7.88 11.72
C PRO A 14 -25.08 7.99 12.22
N THR A 15 -24.44 6.83 12.24
CA THR A 15 -23.07 6.61 12.63
C THR A 15 -22.16 7.68 12.05
N VAL A 16 -21.31 8.24 12.92
CA VAL A 16 -20.14 9.11 12.64
C VAL A 16 -19.15 8.52 11.60
N PHE A 17 -19.47 7.38 11.00
CA PHE A 17 -18.75 6.69 9.94
C PHE A 17 -18.66 7.47 8.62
N GLU A 18 -19.50 8.48 8.42
CA GLU A 18 -19.49 9.29 7.19
C GLU A 18 -18.54 10.49 7.21
N MET A 19 -17.87 10.80 8.34
CA MET A 19 -17.24 12.12 8.48
C MET A 19 -15.80 12.28 7.99
N THR A 20 -15.03 11.25 7.62
CA THR A 20 -13.66 11.49 7.08
C THR A 20 -13.17 10.38 6.16
N THR A 21 -13.91 10.04 5.10
CA THR A 21 -13.27 9.39 3.94
C THR A 21 -13.14 10.43 2.83
N LYS A 22 -12.07 11.22 2.89
CA LYS A 22 -11.78 12.15 1.80
C LYS A 22 -11.13 11.33 0.69
N GLU A 23 -11.93 11.01 -0.32
CA GLU A 23 -11.40 10.50 -1.58
C GLU A 23 -10.65 11.64 -2.27
N ILE A 24 -9.32 11.56 -2.26
CA ILE A 24 -8.47 12.56 -2.91
C ILE A 24 -7.98 11.97 -4.22
N ASP A 25 -8.35 12.63 -5.32
CA ASP A 25 -7.82 12.33 -6.63
C ASP A 25 -6.41 12.91 -6.75
N ILE A 26 -5.41 12.05 -6.72
CA ILE A 26 -4.02 12.44 -6.87
C ILE A 26 -3.49 12.02 -8.25
N THR A 27 -2.70 12.89 -8.85
CA THR A 27 -1.97 12.63 -10.09
C THR A 27 -0.50 12.39 -9.75
N ILE A 28 0.09 11.29 -10.22
CA ILE A 28 1.53 11.04 -10.02
C ILE A 28 2.31 11.96 -10.96
N ILE A 29 3.11 12.86 -10.42
CA ILE A 29 4.01 13.73 -11.18
C ILE A 29 5.38 13.08 -11.35
N GLY A 30 5.86 12.41 -10.30
CA GLY A 30 7.20 11.85 -10.29
C GLY A 30 7.41 10.78 -9.23
N ILE A 31 8.54 10.11 -9.32
CA ILE A 31 8.96 9.10 -8.34
C ILE A 31 10.31 9.54 -7.80
N ARG A 32 10.38 9.73 -6.49
CA ARG A 32 11.60 10.21 -5.83
C ARG A 32 12.59 9.09 -5.58
N SER A 33 12.10 7.95 -5.13
CA SER A 33 12.92 6.76 -4.92
C SER A 33 12.07 5.50 -4.91
N ILE A 34 12.67 4.40 -5.34
CA ILE A 34 12.12 3.07 -5.17
C ILE A 34 13.13 2.28 -4.31
N LEU A 35 12.62 1.69 -3.24
CA LEU A 35 13.41 0.95 -2.27
C LEU A 35 12.95 -0.50 -2.27
N THR A 36 13.89 -1.41 -2.08
CA THR A 36 13.59 -2.83 -1.96
C THR A 36 14.16 -3.40 -0.68
N TYR A 37 13.42 -4.33 -0.08
CA TYR A 37 13.83 -4.99 1.13
C TYR A 37 13.30 -6.42 1.16
N TYR A 38 13.98 -7.29 1.90
CA TYR A 38 13.52 -8.66 2.12
C TYR A 38 12.82 -8.76 3.47
N ILE A 39 11.87 -9.69 3.55
CA ILE A 39 11.15 -10.01 4.78
C ILE A 39 11.49 -11.44 5.20
N CYS A 40 11.80 -11.67 6.47
CA CYS A 40 12.02 -13.01 6.98
C CYS A 40 10.76 -13.88 6.86
N GLY A 41 10.84 -14.99 6.14
CA GLY A 41 9.70 -15.92 6.00
C GLY A 41 9.21 -16.56 7.31
N SER A 42 10.02 -16.56 8.38
CA SER A 42 9.63 -17.12 9.67
C SER A 42 8.94 -16.10 10.59
N CYS A 43 9.42 -14.85 10.65
CA CYS A 43 8.92 -13.86 11.62
C CYS A 43 8.31 -12.60 10.98
N GLY A 44 8.31 -12.48 9.65
CA GLY A 44 7.75 -11.33 8.95
C GLY A 44 8.52 -10.01 9.11
N LYS A 45 9.67 -10.01 9.81
CA LYS A 45 10.50 -8.81 10.02
C LYS A 45 11.52 -8.62 8.91
N LYS A 46 12.04 -7.40 8.76
CA LYS A 46 13.04 -7.06 7.74
C LYS A 46 14.26 -7.98 7.84
N ALA A 47 14.73 -8.47 6.69
CA ALA A 47 15.93 -9.27 6.55
C ALA A 47 16.96 -8.50 5.71
N VAL A 48 18.23 -8.66 6.06
CA VAL A 48 19.36 -8.03 5.38
C VAL A 48 20.05 -9.07 4.51
N GLN A 49 20.38 -8.70 3.28
CA GLN A 49 21.11 -9.56 2.36
C GLN A 49 22.62 -9.41 2.62
N VAL A 50 23.24 -10.47 3.17
CA VAL A 50 24.70 -10.57 3.37
C VAL A 50 25.14 -11.92 2.79
N GLY A 51 25.09 -12.04 1.46
CA GLY A 51 25.23 -13.30 0.70
C GLY A 51 24.04 -14.27 0.85
N SER A 52 23.50 -14.39 2.06
CA SER A 52 22.22 -15.01 2.42
C SER A 52 21.31 -13.98 3.09
N LEU A 53 20.01 -14.24 3.15
CA LEU A 53 19.09 -13.37 3.90
C LEU A 53 19.23 -13.68 5.38
N LYS A 54 19.73 -12.72 6.16
CA LYS A 54 19.82 -12.82 7.60
C LYS A 54 18.74 -11.96 8.23
N CYS A 55 17.86 -12.57 9.03
CA CYS A 55 16.94 -11.83 9.86
C CYS A 55 17.64 -11.40 11.15
N GLU A 56 17.59 -10.11 11.48
CA GLU A 56 18.19 -9.61 12.73
C GLU A 56 17.39 -10.01 13.96
N ALA A 57 16.07 -10.17 13.82
CA ALA A 57 15.17 -10.44 14.94
C ALA A 57 15.20 -11.91 15.41
N CYS A 58 15.15 -12.87 14.48
CA CYS A 58 15.18 -14.30 14.82
C CYS A 58 16.52 -14.98 14.49
N GLN A 59 17.51 -14.22 14.00
CA GLN A 59 18.84 -14.71 13.58
C GLN A 59 18.81 -15.82 12.51
N MET A 60 17.64 -16.07 11.90
CA MET A 60 17.48 -17.09 10.86
C MET A 60 18.20 -16.65 9.58
N LYS A 61 18.95 -17.60 9.00
CA LYS A 61 19.52 -17.48 7.66
C LYS A 61 18.60 -18.18 6.66
N GLN A 62 18.24 -17.47 5.60
CA GLN A 62 17.31 -17.94 4.59
C GLN A 62 17.94 -17.82 3.21
N ARG A 63 17.57 -18.75 2.32
CA ARG A 63 17.91 -18.66 0.90
C ARG A 63 17.12 -17.51 0.28
N ILE A 64 17.77 -16.72 -0.56
CA ILE A 64 17.14 -15.55 -1.23
C ILE A 64 15.90 -15.98 -2.02
N VAL A 65 15.98 -17.12 -2.70
CA VAL A 65 14.89 -17.68 -3.52
C VAL A 65 13.65 -18.05 -2.70
N ALA A 66 13.80 -18.32 -1.40
CA ALA A 66 12.69 -18.75 -0.55
C ALA A 66 11.92 -17.57 0.07
N THR A 67 12.25 -16.34 -0.30
CA THR A 67 11.77 -15.15 0.42
C THR A 67 11.47 -14.01 -0.52
N SER A 68 10.22 -13.53 -0.47
CA SER A 68 9.75 -12.52 -1.40
C SER A 68 10.32 -11.14 -1.15
N LYS A 69 10.88 -10.56 -2.21
CA LYS A 69 11.35 -9.18 -2.28
C LYS A 69 10.16 -8.23 -2.20
N GLN A 70 10.16 -7.37 -1.18
CA GLN A 70 9.18 -6.31 -0.99
C GLN A 70 9.71 -5.01 -1.57
N TRP A 71 8.78 -4.21 -2.07
CA TRP A 71 9.07 -2.94 -2.72
C TRP A 71 8.36 -1.81 -2.00
N CYS A 72 8.96 -0.63 -1.99
CA CYS A 72 8.40 0.59 -1.45
C CYS A 72 8.74 1.73 -2.40
N ALA A 73 7.78 2.59 -2.73
CA ALA A 73 7.99 3.72 -3.63
C ALA A 73 7.64 5.03 -2.92
N GLN A 74 8.52 6.01 -3.03
CA GLN A 74 8.24 7.40 -2.68
C GLN A 74 7.73 8.12 -3.91
N LEU A 75 6.43 8.39 -3.93
CA LEU A 75 5.74 9.07 -5.03
C LEU A 75 5.64 10.57 -4.73
N PHE A 76 5.94 11.37 -5.73
CA PHE A 76 5.64 12.79 -5.75
C PHE A 76 4.35 12.99 -6.53
N VAL A 77 3.30 13.40 -5.82
CA VAL A 77 1.95 13.46 -6.35
C VAL A 77 1.40 14.86 -6.18
N GLN A 78 0.48 15.23 -7.06
CA GLN A 78 -0.30 16.46 -6.95
C GLN A 78 -1.74 16.13 -6.65
N ASN A 79 -2.28 16.78 -5.64
CA ASN A 79 -3.70 16.75 -5.35
C ASN A 79 -4.45 17.53 -6.44
N SER A 80 -5.38 16.87 -7.13
CA SER A 80 -6.16 17.50 -8.20
C SER A 80 -7.10 18.58 -7.66
N ASN A 81 -7.51 18.49 -6.40
CA ASN A 81 -8.45 19.40 -5.76
C ASN A 81 -7.78 20.65 -5.18
N THR A 82 -6.61 20.50 -4.54
CA THR A 82 -5.90 21.63 -3.90
C THR A 82 -4.72 22.14 -4.72
N SER A 83 -4.35 21.46 -5.82
CA SER A 83 -3.11 21.69 -6.59
C SER A 83 -1.82 21.59 -5.77
N GLU A 84 -1.90 21.11 -4.52
CA GLU A 84 -0.75 20.96 -3.64
C GLU A 84 0.07 19.72 -4.01
N HIS A 85 1.38 19.83 -3.82
CA HIS A 85 2.30 18.73 -4.04
C HIS A 85 2.60 18.00 -2.73
N LEU A 86 2.46 16.68 -2.75
CA LEU A 86 2.62 15.82 -1.60
C LEU A 86 3.61 14.70 -1.93
N ASN A 87 4.34 14.26 -0.90
CA ASN A 87 5.17 13.06 -0.99
C ASN A 87 4.42 11.92 -0.29
N ILE A 88 4.10 10.85 -1.02
CA ILE A 88 3.42 9.67 -0.49
C ILE A 88 4.38 8.48 -0.51
N LEU A 89 4.41 7.73 0.59
CA LEU A 89 5.13 6.47 0.68
C LEU A 89 4.17 5.31 0.44
N VAL A 90 4.41 4.52 -0.61
CA VAL A 90 3.57 3.40 -0.99
C VAL A 90 4.31 2.08 -0.77
N PHE A 91 3.79 1.26 0.14
CA PHE A 91 4.36 -0.05 0.46
C PHE A 91 3.93 -1.14 -0.54
N HIS A 92 4.64 -2.26 -0.55
CA HIS A 92 4.46 -3.38 -1.47
C HIS A 92 3.01 -3.83 -1.66
N GLN A 93 2.26 -3.99 -0.56
CA GLN A 93 0.86 -4.40 -0.62
C GLN A 93 -0.04 -3.39 -1.37
N HIS A 94 0.23 -2.10 -1.21
CA HIS A 94 -0.50 -1.03 -1.89
C HIS A 94 -0.06 -0.93 -3.35
N LEU A 95 1.25 -1.02 -3.61
CA LEU A 95 1.77 -1.09 -4.98
C LEU A 95 1.14 -2.24 -5.76
N ARG A 96 1.03 -3.43 -5.16
CA ARG A 96 0.41 -4.59 -5.79
C ARG A 96 -1.05 -4.34 -6.16
N LYS A 97 -1.84 -3.74 -5.25
CA LYS A 97 -3.24 -3.36 -5.54
C LYS A 97 -3.34 -2.34 -6.67
N MET A 98 -2.41 -1.39 -6.69
CA MET A 98 -2.39 -0.33 -7.71
C MET A 98 -2.10 -0.87 -9.10
N PHE A 99 -1.16 -1.82 -9.21
CA PHE A 99 -0.92 -2.50 -10.49
C PHE A 99 -2.07 -3.41 -10.91
N GLN A 100 -2.77 -4.04 -9.95
CA GLN A 100 -3.98 -4.81 -10.25
C GLN A 100 -5.12 -3.93 -10.78
N CYS A 101 -5.28 -2.72 -10.25
CA CYS A 101 -6.29 -1.77 -10.72
C CYS A 101 -5.97 -1.15 -12.08
N ASN A 102 -4.69 -1.03 -12.45
CA ASN A 102 -4.27 -0.40 -13.71
C ASN A 102 -4.30 -1.34 -14.94
N ASP A 103 -4.95 -2.50 -14.83
CA ASP A 103 -5.36 -3.36 -15.95
C ASP A 103 -4.26 -3.67 -16.99
N LYS A 104 -3.03 -3.82 -16.51
CA LYS A 104 -1.95 -4.46 -17.25
C LYS A 104 -1.73 -5.79 -16.58
N GLU A 105 -1.47 -6.85 -17.34
CA GLU A 105 -0.96 -8.15 -16.85
C GLU A 105 0.36 -7.94 -16.11
N PHE A 106 0.27 -7.34 -14.92
CA PHE A 106 1.40 -7.00 -14.09
C PHE A 106 1.61 -8.18 -13.16
N GLU A 107 2.18 -9.23 -13.73
CA GLU A 107 2.75 -10.29 -12.91
C GLU A 107 3.92 -9.70 -12.13
N TRP A 108 3.72 -9.62 -10.81
CA TRP A 108 4.72 -9.14 -9.87
C TRP A 108 5.85 -10.17 -9.82
N ASN A 109 6.93 -9.93 -10.55
CA ASN A 109 8.12 -10.78 -10.56
C ASN A 109 9.22 -10.15 -9.69
N GLU A 110 9.81 -10.94 -8.81
CA GLU A 110 10.84 -10.53 -7.84
C GLU A 110 12.13 -10.00 -8.50
N ASN A 111 12.36 -10.33 -9.78
CA ASN A 111 13.53 -9.91 -10.58
C ASN A 111 13.30 -8.67 -11.46
N ARG A 112 12.25 -7.87 -11.25
CA ARG A 112 12.07 -6.64 -12.06
C ARG A 112 13.08 -5.55 -11.70
N ASP A 113 13.46 -4.81 -12.75
CA ASP A 113 14.22 -3.56 -12.68
C ASP A 113 13.35 -2.40 -12.19
N GLU A 114 13.95 -1.51 -11.41
CA GLU A 114 13.32 -0.29 -10.86
C GLU A 114 12.68 0.58 -11.95
N ASP A 115 13.28 0.62 -13.15
CA ASP A 115 12.78 1.39 -14.30
C ASP A 115 11.39 0.93 -14.76
N LYS A 116 11.14 -0.39 -14.82
CA LYS A 116 9.84 -0.92 -15.27
C LYS A 116 8.71 -0.57 -14.30
N ILE A 117 9.01 -0.57 -13.01
CA ILE A 117 8.05 -0.18 -11.96
C ILE A 117 7.76 1.32 -12.06
N THR A 118 8.79 2.11 -12.34
CA THR A 118 8.68 3.56 -12.54
C THR A 118 7.79 3.90 -13.74
N CYS A 119 8.01 3.26 -14.89
CA CYS A 119 7.19 3.47 -16.09
C CYS A 119 5.71 3.18 -15.84
N VAL A 120 5.38 2.05 -15.22
CA VAL A 120 3.98 1.68 -15.00
C VAL A 120 3.30 2.60 -13.98
N LEU A 121 4.02 3.08 -12.97
CA LEU A 121 3.48 4.05 -12.01
C LEU A 121 3.21 5.41 -12.66
N LEU A 122 4.10 5.88 -13.54
CA LEU A 122 3.91 7.14 -14.27
C LEU A 122 2.80 7.04 -15.32
N GLU A 123 2.70 5.91 -16.03
CA GLU A 123 1.61 5.65 -17.00
C GLU A 123 0.25 5.48 -16.32
N GLY A 124 0.25 4.98 -15.08
CA GLY A 124 -0.94 4.81 -14.26
C GLY A 124 -1.63 6.11 -13.87
N GLY A 125 -0.91 7.24 -13.91
CA GLY A 125 -1.41 8.62 -13.98
C GLY A 125 -2.26 9.14 -12.82
N LYS A 126 -3.36 8.45 -12.46
CA LYS A 126 -4.36 8.90 -11.51
C LYS A 126 -4.70 7.79 -10.54
N ILE A 127 -4.65 8.11 -9.25
CA ILE A 127 -4.97 7.18 -8.18
C ILE A 127 -5.96 7.87 -7.26
N ASN A 128 -7.02 7.17 -6.91
CA ASN A 128 -7.89 7.57 -5.83
C ASN A 128 -7.34 7.00 -4.52
N VAL A 129 -6.91 7.87 -3.61
CA VAL A 129 -6.43 7.46 -2.29
C VAL A 129 -7.52 7.76 -1.26
N ARG A 130 -7.91 6.72 -0.54
CA ARG A 130 -8.77 6.82 0.64
C ARG A 130 -7.89 7.09 1.86
N GLN A 131 -7.99 8.30 2.41
CA GLN A 131 -7.45 8.65 3.73
C GLN A 131 -8.53 8.58 4.79
#